data_AF-A0A194S7D9-F1
#
_entry.id   AF-A0A194S7D9-F1
#
_cell.length_a   1.000
_cell.length_b   1.000
_cell.length_c   1.000
_cell.angle_alpha   90.00
_cell.angle_beta   90.00
_cell.angle_gamma   90.00
#
_symmetry.space_group_name_H-M   'P 1'
#
loop_
_entity.id
_entity.type
_entity.pdbx_description
1 polymer ?
#
loop_
_entity_poly.entity_id
_entity_poly.type
_entity_poly.pdbx_seq_one_letter_code
_entity_poly.pdbx_strand_id
1 'polypeptide(L)'
;LRSPDGRWVADGPGDAPATAGKGQARVEDLKVNNPLGLDDGNPWQEWFSDLETRSEIRKDVLRTFPEVDYFRSAETQDRMTDLLFIWCKLAPEVGYRQGMHELLAPLLWFVDYDSLPTPDDRGQQDGDGGNDELAHLVLAREWVEHDTWALFAAVMQSAKIFYD
;
A
#
# COMPACT_ATOMS: atom_id res chain seq x y z
N LEU A 1 5.62 -7.28 4.25
CA LEU A 1 4.71 -8.44 4.49
C LEU A 1 5.22 -9.30 5.66
N ARG A 2 4.35 -9.86 6.52
CA ARG A 2 4.75 -10.76 7.63
C ARG A 2 4.68 -12.23 7.19
N SER A 3 5.75 -12.98 7.39
CA SER A 3 5.80 -14.42 7.09
C SER A 3 5.05 -15.26 8.12
N PRO A 4 4.66 -16.50 7.78
CA PRO A 4 3.99 -17.42 8.71
C PRO A 4 4.80 -17.71 9.98
N ASP A 5 6.13 -17.69 9.92
CA ASP A 5 7.02 -17.85 11.09
C ASP A 5 7.25 -16.53 11.88
N GLY A 6 6.66 -15.43 11.41
CA GLY A 6 6.57 -14.16 12.12
C GLY A 6 7.66 -13.13 11.83
N ARG A 7 8.46 -13.33 10.78
CA ARG A 7 9.46 -12.37 10.31
C ARG A 7 8.82 -11.34 9.39
N TRP A 8 9.40 -10.13 9.35
CA TRP A 8 8.97 -9.09 8.42
C TRP A 8 9.90 -9.06 7.19
N VAL A 9 9.31 -9.05 6.00
CA VAL A 9 10.02 -8.91 4.73
C VAL A 9 9.69 -7.54 4.13
N ALA A 10 10.74 -6.83 3.71
CA ALA A 10 10.65 -5.55 3.02
C ALA A 10 10.43 -5.73 1.51
N ASP A 11 9.76 -4.77 0.87
CA ASP A 11 9.46 -4.83 -0.55
C ASP A 11 10.63 -4.27 -1.37
N GLY A 12 11.34 -5.13 -2.10
CA GLY A 12 12.47 -4.73 -2.95
C GLY A 12 13.09 -5.91 -3.70
N PRO A 13 13.77 -5.66 -4.84
CA PRO A 13 14.44 -6.72 -5.58
C PRO A 13 15.71 -7.14 -4.82
N GLY A 14 15.66 -8.30 -4.17
CA GLY A 14 16.80 -9.00 -3.60
C GLY A 14 17.03 -8.76 -2.11
N ASP A 15 17.00 -9.85 -1.34
CA ASP A 15 17.78 -10.13 -0.11
C ASP A 15 18.02 -8.99 0.89
N ALA A 16 17.15 -8.00 0.98
CA ALA A 16 17.17 -7.04 2.08
C ALA A 16 16.93 -7.83 3.39
N PRO A 17 17.85 -7.76 4.37
CA PRO A 17 17.75 -8.59 5.56
C PRO A 17 16.43 -8.26 6.26
N ALA A 18 15.61 -9.29 6.47
CA ALA A 18 14.41 -9.21 7.29
C ALA A 18 14.77 -8.46 8.59
N THR A 19 14.09 -7.34 8.85
CA THR A 19 14.32 -6.62 10.10
C THR A 19 13.95 -7.55 11.24
N ALA A 20 14.94 -7.90 12.06
CA ALA A 20 14.81 -8.89 13.13
C ALA A 20 13.96 -8.33 14.27
N GLY A 21 12.64 -8.29 14.07
CA GLY A 21 11.69 -8.22 15.17
C GLY A 21 11.86 -9.46 16.02
N LYS A 22 12.20 -9.29 17.31
CA LYS A 22 12.27 -10.37 18.31
C LYS A 22 10.87 -10.93 18.59
N GLY A 23 10.22 -11.54 17.61
CA GLY A 23 9.11 -12.44 17.84
C GLY A 23 9.70 -13.82 18.11
N GLN A 24 9.52 -14.37 19.31
CA GLN A 24 9.83 -15.77 19.56
C GLN A 24 9.09 -16.61 18.51
N ALA A 25 9.86 -17.30 17.64
CA ALA A 25 9.32 -18.27 16.71
C ALA A 25 8.58 -19.32 17.53
N ARG A 26 7.24 -19.24 17.54
CA ARG A 26 6.40 -20.26 18.13
C ARG A 26 6.70 -21.53 17.32
N VAL A 27 7.12 -22.60 17.99
CA VAL A 27 7.37 -23.88 17.32
C VAL A 27 6.01 -24.36 16.81
N GLU A 28 5.69 -24.02 15.58
CA GLU A 28 4.51 -24.52 14.88
C GLU A 28 4.85 -25.88 14.26
N ASP A 29 3.86 -26.77 14.21
CA ASP A 29 3.99 -28.11 13.63
C ASP A 29 4.52 -27.99 12.20
N LEU A 30 5.76 -28.43 11.95
CA LEU A 30 6.42 -28.41 10.63
C LEU A 30 5.71 -29.28 9.58
N LYS A 31 4.67 -30.02 9.98
CA LYS A 31 3.77 -30.73 9.07
C LYS A 31 2.67 -29.82 8.49
N VAL A 32 2.39 -28.69 9.12
CA VAL A 32 1.32 -27.74 8.75
C VAL A 32 1.91 -26.38 8.35
N ASN A 33 3.00 -25.94 9.01
CA ASN A 33 3.71 -24.71 8.71
C ASN A 33 5.09 -25.05 8.11
N ASN A 34 5.13 -25.31 6.80
CA ASN A 34 6.35 -25.63 6.07
C ASN A 34 6.46 -24.81 4.77
N PRO A 35 7.53 -24.03 4.54
CA PRO A 35 7.71 -23.25 3.30
C PRO A 35 7.74 -24.08 2.02
N LEU A 36 7.99 -25.39 2.11
CA LEU A 36 7.96 -26.31 0.96
C LEU A 36 6.76 -27.26 0.97
N GLY A 37 5.83 -27.09 1.92
CA GLY A 37 4.62 -27.93 2.02
C GLY A 37 3.69 -27.68 0.83
N LEU A 38 3.13 -28.75 0.27
CA LEU A 38 2.20 -28.69 -0.86
C LEU A 38 0.73 -28.78 -0.44
N ASP A 39 0.45 -28.89 0.86
CA ASP A 39 -0.91 -29.02 1.38
C ASP A 39 -1.75 -27.76 1.11
N ASP A 40 -3.02 -27.94 0.69
CA ASP A 40 -3.95 -26.87 0.28
C ASP A 40 -4.33 -25.87 1.40
N GLY A 41 -3.86 -26.09 2.63
CA GLY A 41 -4.02 -25.20 3.79
C GLY A 41 -2.71 -24.59 4.31
N ASN A 42 -1.63 -24.72 3.54
CA ASN A 42 -0.32 -24.25 3.95
C ASN A 42 -0.25 -22.72 3.88
N PRO A 43 -0.06 -22.00 5.02
CA PRO A 43 -0.01 -20.54 5.05
C PRO A 43 1.12 -19.95 4.21
N TRP A 44 2.13 -20.75 3.87
CA TRP A 44 3.22 -20.32 2.99
C TRP A 44 2.78 -20.12 1.55
N GLN A 45 1.78 -20.87 1.05
CA GLN A 45 1.31 -20.70 -0.33
C GLN A 45 0.68 -19.32 -0.55
N GLU A 46 -0.19 -18.89 0.37
CA GLU A 46 -0.78 -17.54 0.33
C GLU A 46 0.32 -16.48 0.48
N TRP A 47 1.27 -16.68 1.40
CA TRP A 47 2.37 -15.74 1.59
C TRP A 47 3.25 -15.57 0.34
N PHE A 48 3.58 -16.65 -0.36
CA PHE A 48 4.33 -16.58 -1.62
C PHE A 48 3.53 -15.89 -2.73
N SER A 49 2.23 -16.16 -2.83
CA SER A 49 1.35 -15.48 -3.79
C SER A 49 1.24 -13.97 -3.50
N ASP A 50 1.16 -13.59 -2.23
CA ASP A 50 1.15 -12.19 -1.80
C ASP A 50 2.49 -11.50 -2.11
N LEU A 51 3.62 -12.18 -1.90
CA LEU A 51 4.93 -11.67 -2.29
C LEU A 51 5.06 -11.48 -3.81
N GLU A 52 4.57 -12.43 -4.60
CA GLU A 52 4.59 -12.34 -6.05
C GLU A 52 3.76 -11.14 -6.53
N THR A 53 2.55 -10.99 -5.99
CA THR A 53 1.66 -9.85 -6.28
C THR A 53 2.32 -8.52 -5.93
N ARG A 54 2.91 -8.40 -4.73
CA ARG A 54 3.63 -7.18 -4.33
C ARG A 54 4.85 -6.90 -5.21
N SER A 55 5.57 -7.94 -5.62
CA SER A 55 6.72 -7.82 -6.53
C SER A 55 6.32 -7.33 -7.92
N GLU A 56 5.21 -7.83 -8.47
CA GLU A 56 4.65 -7.37 -9.73
C GLU A 56 4.24 -5.90 -9.66
N ILE A 57 3.46 -5.53 -8.64
CA ILE A 57 3.09 -4.14 -8.36
C ILE A 57 4.33 -3.25 -8.27
N ARG A 58 5.34 -3.67 -7.51
CA ARG A 58 6.54 -2.85 -7.26
C ARG A 58 7.31 -2.57 -8.55
N LYS A 59 7.41 -3.54 -9.46
CA LYS A 59 8.07 -3.35 -10.77
C LYS A 59 7.39 -2.26 -11.58
N ASP A 60 6.07 -2.20 -11.54
CA ASP A 60 5.26 -1.20 -12.23
C ASP A 60 5.32 0.18 -11.58
N VAL A 61 5.21 0.23 -10.25
CA VAL A 61 5.35 1.47 -9.48
C VAL A 61 6.72 2.12 -9.74
N LEU A 62 7.81 1.34 -9.76
CA LEU A 62 9.16 1.84 -10.03
C LEU A 62 9.29 2.55 -11.39
N ARG A 63 8.50 2.17 -12.39
CA ARG A 63 8.52 2.75 -13.74
C ARG A 63 7.39 3.76 -14.00
N THR A 64 6.56 4.06 -13.00
CA THR A 64 5.42 4.98 -13.14
C THR A 64 5.88 6.44 -13.19
N PHE A 65 5.53 7.17 -14.25
CA PHE A 65 5.85 8.59 -14.46
C PHE A 65 7.30 8.95 -14.07
N PRO A 66 8.31 8.36 -14.72
CA PRO A 66 9.72 8.49 -14.34
C PRO A 66 10.26 9.92 -14.41
N GLU A 67 9.59 10.80 -15.17
CA GLU A 67 9.89 12.22 -15.31
C GLU A 67 9.42 13.10 -14.14
N VAL A 68 8.62 12.56 -13.22
CA VAL A 68 8.08 13.30 -12.07
C VAL A 68 8.76 12.81 -10.78
N ASP A 69 9.53 13.70 -10.14
CA ASP A 69 10.34 13.40 -8.96
C ASP A 69 9.52 12.82 -7.79
N TYR A 70 8.25 13.22 -7.66
CA TYR A 70 7.33 12.70 -6.65
C TYR A 70 7.29 11.18 -6.61
N PHE A 71 7.17 10.51 -7.77
CA PHE A 71 7.09 9.04 -7.86
C PHE A 71 8.45 8.35 -7.73
N ARG A 72 9.54 9.10 -7.58
CA ARG A 72 10.87 8.54 -7.30
C ARG A 72 11.09 8.34 -5.80
N SER A 73 10.29 8.99 -4.95
CA SER A 73 10.41 8.87 -3.50
C SER A 73 10.01 7.46 -3.03
N ALA A 74 10.78 6.89 -2.09
CA ALA A 74 10.48 5.57 -1.54
C ALA A 74 9.11 5.56 -0.84
N GLU A 75 8.79 6.63 -0.11
CA GLU A 75 7.50 6.80 0.57
C GLU A 75 6.32 6.72 -0.41
N THR A 76 6.36 7.47 -1.51
CA THR A 76 5.31 7.43 -2.54
C THR A 76 5.20 6.04 -3.17
N GLN A 77 6.33 5.39 -3.49
CA GLN A 77 6.32 4.06 -4.08
C GLN A 77 5.77 3.01 -3.12
N ASP A 78 6.08 3.11 -1.83
CA ASP A 78 5.58 2.22 -0.79
C ASP A 78 4.06 2.40 -0.62
N ARG A 79 3.59 3.65 -0.53
CA ARG A 79 2.14 3.98 -0.54
C ARG A 79 1.40 3.39 -1.72
N MET A 80 1.93 3.58 -2.93
CA MET A 80 1.31 3.03 -4.13
C MET A 80 1.28 1.50 -4.09
N THR A 81 2.36 0.87 -3.62
CA THR A 81 2.43 -0.59 -3.51
C THR A 81 1.39 -1.11 -2.53
N ASP A 82 1.24 -0.48 -1.37
CA ASP A 82 0.30 -0.88 -0.35
C ASP A 82 -1.16 -0.70 -0.78
N LEU A 83 -1.50 0.45 -1.36
CA LEU A 83 -2.84 0.73 -1.87
C LEU A 83 -3.27 -0.27 -2.95
N LEU A 84 -2.40 -0.54 -3.93
CA LEU A 84 -2.69 -1.53 -4.98
C LEU A 84 -2.77 -2.95 -4.40
N PHE A 85 -1.92 -3.29 -3.45
CA PHE A 85 -1.95 -4.60 -2.82
C PHE A 85 -3.23 -4.82 -2.01
N ILE A 86 -3.67 -3.81 -1.25
CA ILE A 86 -4.95 -3.83 -0.52
C ILE A 86 -6.11 -4.04 -1.50
N TRP A 87 -6.10 -3.38 -2.67
CA TRP A 87 -7.08 -3.64 -3.72
C TRP A 87 -7.14 -5.10 -4.13
N CYS A 88 -5.99 -5.73 -4.38
CA CYS A 88 -5.93 -7.13 -4.79
C CYS A 88 -6.50 -8.08 -3.74
N LYS A 89 -6.30 -7.77 -2.45
CA LYS A 89 -6.86 -8.59 -1.36
C LYS A 89 -8.37 -8.40 -1.20
N LEU A 90 -8.91 -7.23 -1.54
CA LEU A 90 -10.34 -6.92 -1.41
C LEU A 90 -11.16 -7.28 -2.65
N ALA A 91 -10.53 -7.31 -3.83
CA ALA A 91 -11.13 -7.70 -5.11
C ALA A 91 -10.34 -8.84 -5.78
N PRO A 92 -10.28 -10.04 -5.14
CA PRO A 92 -9.48 -11.17 -5.63
C PRO A 92 -9.93 -11.68 -6.99
N GLU A 93 -11.17 -11.40 -7.40
CA GLU A 93 -11.70 -11.75 -8.72
C GLU A 93 -11.01 -11.00 -9.86
N VAL A 94 -10.57 -9.76 -9.61
CA VAL A 94 -9.82 -8.95 -10.58
C VAL A 94 -8.32 -9.10 -10.37
N GLY A 95 -7.88 -9.11 -9.11
CA GLY A 95 -6.48 -9.08 -8.72
C GLY A 95 -5.76 -7.82 -9.18
N TYR A 96 -4.42 -7.88 -9.21
CA TYR A 96 -3.60 -6.81 -9.80
C TYR A 96 -3.61 -6.95 -11.32
N ARG A 97 -3.77 -5.82 -12.03
CA ARG A 97 -3.57 -5.76 -13.48
C ARG A 97 -2.68 -4.57 -13.83
N GLN A 98 -1.75 -4.81 -14.74
CA GLN A 98 -0.91 -3.74 -15.28
C GLN A 98 -1.77 -2.58 -15.80
N GLY A 99 -1.42 -1.37 -15.40
CA GLY A 99 -2.17 -0.13 -15.70
C GLY A 99 -2.96 0.41 -14.50
N MET A 100 -3.30 -0.41 -13.50
CA MET A 100 -3.93 0.09 -12.27
C MET A 100 -3.06 1.13 -11.54
N HIS A 101 -1.73 0.99 -11.61
CA HIS A 101 -0.79 1.97 -11.06
C HIS A 101 -0.87 3.34 -11.74
N GLU A 102 -1.21 3.39 -13.03
CA GLU A 102 -1.39 4.64 -13.77
C GLU A 102 -2.69 5.36 -13.40
N LEU A 103 -3.71 4.61 -12.95
CA LEU A 103 -4.93 5.17 -12.38
C LEU A 103 -4.70 5.70 -10.96
N LEU A 104 -3.96 4.96 -10.13
CA LEU A 104 -3.68 5.33 -8.75
C LEU A 104 -2.74 6.55 -8.63
N ALA A 105 -1.68 6.57 -9.42
CA ALA A 105 -0.62 7.58 -9.34
C ALA A 105 -1.11 9.04 -9.36
N PRO A 106 -1.96 9.49 -10.31
CA PRO A 106 -2.45 10.86 -10.31
C PRO A 106 -3.34 11.15 -9.09
N LEU A 107 -4.14 10.19 -8.64
CA LEU A 107 -4.99 10.38 -7.45
C LEU A 107 -4.12 10.65 -6.22
N LEU A 108 -3.12 9.80 -5.98
CA LEU A 108 -2.21 9.97 -4.85
C LEU A 108 -1.47 11.31 -4.92
N TRP A 109 -0.99 11.66 -6.10
CA TRP A 109 -0.22 12.89 -6.29
C TRP A 109 -1.05 14.15 -6.03
N PHE A 110 -2.28 14.22 -6.54
CA PHE A 110 -3.16 15.37 -6.31
C PHE A 110 -3.64 15.45 -4.86
N VAL A 111 -4.02 14.32 -4.25
CA VAL A 111 -4.43 14.29 -2.83
C VAL A 111 -3.30 14.73 -1.90
N ASP A 112 -2.06 14.27 -2.14
CA ASP A 112 -0.91 14.70 -1.34
C ASP A 112 -0.54 16.16 -1.61
N TYR A 113 -0.67 16.63 -2.85
CA TYR A 113 -0.41 18.03 -3.22
C TYR A 113 -1.38 19.01 -2.53
N ASP A 114 -2.67 18.66 -2.47
CA ASP A 114 -3.71 19.48 -1.82
C ASP A 114 -3.74 19.31 -0.30
N SER A 115 -2.96 18.37 0.24
CA SER A 115 -2.96 18.08 1.68
C SER A 115 -2.37 19.21 2.51
N LEU A 116 -3.04 19.53 3.62
CA LEU A 116 -2.61 20.47 4.62
C LEU A 116 -1.79 19.75 5.71
N PRO A 117 -0.67 20.34 6.15
CA PRO A 117 0.08 19.79 7.27
C PRO A 117 -0.80 19.78 8.52
N THR A 118 -0.59 18.79 9.39
CA THR A 118 -1.23 18.76 10.70
C THR A 118 -0.86 20.04 11.46
N PRO A 119 -1.85 20.80 11.98
CA PRO A 119 -1.58 22.01 12.75
C PRO A 119 -0.63 21.70 13.91
N ASP A 120 0.43 22.49 14.06
CA ASP A 120 1.27 22.43 15.26
C ASP A 120 0.52 23.12 16.40
N ASP A 121 0.48 22.52 17.60
CA ASP A 121 -0.26 23.02 18.79
C ASP A 121 0.08 24.47 19.20
N ARG A 122 1.06 25.10 18.55
CA ARG A 122 1.68 26.38 18.90
C ARG A 122 1.23 27.58 18.06
N GLY A 123 0.36 27.40 17.06
CA GLY A 123 0.08 28.43 16.06
C GLY A 123 -1.33 29.04 16.04
N GLN A 124 -2.30 28.51 16.79
CA GLN A 124 -3.71 28.95 16.67
C GLN A 124 -3.97 30.24 17.47
N GLN A 125 -3.48 31.38 16.99
CA GLN A 125 -4.03 32.69 17.31
C GLN A 125 -4.24 33.45 16.00
N ASP A 126 -5.47 33.91 15.80
CA ASP A 126 -5.96 34.85 14.78
C ASP A 126 -6.49 34.27 13.46
N GLY A 127 -7.81 34.03 13.40
CA GLY A 127 -8.58 34.00 12.13
C GLY A 127 -9.70 32.95 12.05
N ASP A 128 -10.86 33.35 11.50
CA ASP A 128 -12.08 32.59 11.13
C ASP A 128 -12.05 31.05 11.33
N GLY A 129 -12.17 30.62 12.59
CA GLY A 129 -11.88 29.24 13.00
C GLY A 129 -12.78 28.14 12.44
N GLY A 130 -13.90 28.45 11.80
CA GLY A 130 -14.83 27.43 11.30
C GLY A 130 -14.41 26.83 9.95
N ASN A 131 -13.92 27.66 9.02
CA ASN A 131 -13.56 27.20 7.68
C ASN A 131 -12.15 26.59 7.63
N ASP A 132 -11.24 27.10 8.47
CA ASP A 132 -9.88 26.59 8.63
C ASP A 132 -9.88 25.20 9.29
N GLU A 133 -10.69 25.00 10.33
CA GLU A 133 -10.85 23.71 11.00
C GLU A 133 -11.42 22.63 10.06
N LEU A 134 -12.43 22.99 9.24
CA LEU A 134 -12.99 22.07 8.24
C LEU A 134 -11.96 21.72 7.15
N ALA A 135 -11.17 22.68 6.68
CA ALA A 135 -10.13 22.43 5.69
C ALA A 135 -9.06 21.47 6.25
N HIS A 136 -8.62 21.68 7.49
CA HIS A 136 -7.66 20.79 8.16
C HIS A 136 -8.24 19.41 8.47
N LEU A 137 -9.55 19.28 8.69
CA LEU A 137 -10.21 17.98 8.84
C LEU A 137 -10.28 17.20 7.52
N VAL A 138 -10.61 17.88 6.41
CA VAL A 138 -10.85 17.24 5.10
C VAL A 138 -9.56 16.99 4.32
N LEU A 139 -8.55 17.84 4.47
CA LEU A 139 -7.31 17.79 3.71
C LEU A 139 -6.10 17.39 4.57
N ALA A 140 -6.32 16.75 5.72
CA ALA A 140 -5.21 16.44 6.62
C ALA A 140 -4.21 15.47 5.97
N ARG A 141 -2.92 15.82 6.00
CA ARG A 141 -1.85 15.01 5.38
C ARG A 141 -1.75 13.57 5.90
N GLU A 142 -2.15 13.35 7.15
CA GLU A 142 -2.21 12.03 7.78
C GLU A 142 -3.24 11.07 7.13
N TRP A 143 -4.24 11.60 6.41
CA TRP A 143 -5.31 10.83 5.76
C TRP A 143 -5.10 10.66 4.25
N VAL A 144 -3.99 11.14 3.68
CA VAL A 144 -3.72 11.09 2.23
C VAL A 144 -3.88 9.68 1.64
N GLU A 145 -3.35 8.65 2.29
CA GLU A 145 -3.49 7.27 1.82
C GLU A 145 -4.95 6.79 1.85
N HIS A 146 -5.69 7.15 2.90
CA HIS A 146 -7.09 6.78 3.06
C HIS A 146 -7.98 7.45 2.00
N ASP A 147 -7.78 8.74 1.77
CA ASP A 147 -8.59 9.49 0.80
C ASP A 147 -8.25 9.07 -0.63
N THR A 148 -6.97 8.83 -0.90
CA THR A 148 -6.52 8.23 -2.16
C THR A 148 -7.16 6.85 -2.37
N TRP A 149 -7.20 6.00 -1.33
CA TRP A 149 -7.85 4.69 -1.38
C TRP A 149 -9.33 4.81 -1.73
N ALA A 150 -10.06 5.71 -1.05
CA ALA A 150 -11.49 5.90 -1.28
C ALA A 150 -11.78 6.34 -2.73
N LEU A 151 -10.99 7.28 -3.26
CA LEU A 151 -11.08 7.74 -4.64
C LEU A 151 -10.75 6.62 -5.64
N PHE A 152 -9.64 5.90 -5.40
CA PHE A 152 -9.22 4.79 -6.26
C PHE A 152 -10.27 3.68 -6.30
N ALA A 153 -10.80 3.28 -5.13
CA ALA A 153 -11.85 2.28 -5.05
C ALA A 153 -13.12 2.72 -5.80
N ALA A 154 -13.50 4.00 -5.70
CA ALA A 154 -14.64 4.55 -6.45
C ALA A 154 -14.40 4.51 -7.98
N VAL A 155 -13.20 4.84 -8.45
CA VAL A 155 -12.82 4.71 -9.87
C VAL A 155 -12.90 3.25 -10.31
N MET A 156 -12.34 2.34 -9.52
CA MET A 156 -12.28 0.92 -9.85
C MET A 156 -13.65 0.23 -9.85
N GLN A 157 -14.64 0.72 -9.09
CA GLN A 157 -16.02 0.20 -9.18
C GLN A 157 -16.57 0.26 -10.62
N SER A 158 -16.20 1.29 -11.38
CA SER A 158 -16.58 1.44 -12.78
C SER A 158 -15.55 0.84 -13.74
N ALA A 159 -14.26 0.97 -13.42
CA ALA A 159 -13.18 0.55 -14.31
C ALA A 159 -12.91 -0.97 -14.30
N LYS A 160 -13.33 -1.71 -13.26
CA LYS A 160 -13.03 -3.14 -13.12
C LYS A 160 -13.47 -4.00 -14.30
N ILE A 161 -14.54 -3.63 -15.00
CA ILE A 161 -15.04 -4.36 -16.18
C ILE A 161 -14.04 -4.40 -17.35
N PHE A 162 -13.08 -3.47 -17.37
CA PHE A 162 -12.02 -3.41 -18.38
C PHE A 162 -10.81 -4.29 -18.02
N TYR A 163 -10.85 -4.91 -16.84
CA TYR A 163 -9.80 -5.75 -16.27
C TYR A 163 -10.23 -7.23 -16.10
N ASP A 164 -11.45 -7.56 -16.52
CA ASP A 164 -11.99 -8.93 -16.63
C ASP A 164 -11.36 -9.72 -17.79
#